data_AF-A0AA95ZG09-F1
#
_entry.id   AF-A0AA95ZG09-F1
#
_cell.length_a   1.000
_cell.length_b   1.000
_cell.length_c   1.000
_cell.angle_alpha   90.00
_cell.angle_beta   90.00
_cell.angle_gamma   90.00
#
_symmetry.space_group_name_H-M   'P 1'
#
loop_
_entity.id
_entity.type
_entity.pdbx_description
1 polymer ?
#
loop_
_entity_poly.entity_id
_entity_poly.type
_entity_poly.pdbx_seq_one_letter_code
_entity_poly.pdbx_strand_id
1 'polypeptide(L)'
;MSRKIVFDDDNPEWTEEDFRTARPASGLPPEILAAFPNTKQRGAQIAPTKVQVTLRLDLDVIERFRRTGKGWQTRINEALKKAV
;
A
#
# COMPACT_ATOMS: atom_id res chain seq x y z
N MET A 1 12.07 -25.98 6.67
CA MET A 1 11.71 -26.55 7.99
C MET A 1 10.55 -25.73 8.53
N SER A 2 9.39 -26.34 8.79
CA SER A 2 8.26 -25.65 9.42
C SER A 2 8.61 -25.31 10.87
N ARG A 3 8.47 -24.04 11.27
CA ARG A 3 8.66 -23.61 12.66
C ARG A 3 7.46 -24.15 13.44
N LYS A 4 7.70 -24.95 14.49
CA LYS A 4 6.63 -25.41 15.38
C LYS A 4 5.91 -24.18 15.95
N ILE A 5 4.58 -24.16 15.86
CA ILE A 5 3.75 -23.14 16.49
C ILE A 5 3.93 -23.33 18.00
N VAL A 6 4.41 -22.29 18.68
CA VAL A 6 4.51 -22.23 20.14
C VAL A 6 3.35 -21.36 20.59
N PHE A 7 2.44 -21.93 21.37
CA PHE A 7 1.41 -21.16 22.05
C PHE A 7 2.05 -20.49 23.27
N ASP A 8 1.88 -19.18 23.37
CA ASP A 8 2.38 -18.36 24.46
C ASP A 8 1.18 -18.07 25.38
N ASP A 9 1.24 -18.56 26.62
CA ASP A 9 0.16 -18.38 27.60
C ASP A 9 -0.04 -16.90 27.95
N ASP A 10 1.00 -16.06 27.80
CA ASP A 10 0.92 -14.61 28.01
C ASP A 10 0.38 -13.84 26.78
N ASN A 11 0.22 -14.52 25.64
CA ASN A 11 -0.31 -13.95 24.40
C ASN A 11 -1.29 -14.93 23.73
N PRO A 12 -2.48 -15.15 24.33
CA PRO A 12 -3.48 -16.04 23.78
C PRO A 12 -4.03 -15.54 22.45
N GLU A 13 -4.67 -16.44 21.71
CA GLU A 13 -5.40 -16.06 20.49
C GLU A 13 -6.56 -15.11 20.83
N TRP A 14 -6.74 -14.08 20.00
CA TRP A 14 -7.84 -13.13 20.15
C TRP A 14 -9.18 -13.81 19.86
N THR A 15 -10.14 -13.59 20.75
CA THR A 15 -11.52 -14.02 20.60
C THR A 15 -12.36 -12.96 19.90
N GLU A 16 -13.58 -13.31 19.49
CA GLU A 16 -14.55 -12.37 18.91
C GLU A 16 -14.88 -11.20 19.86
N GLU A 17 -14.86 -11.43 21.17
CA GLU A 17 -15.09 -10.39 22.17
C GLU A 17 -13.94 -9.38 22.23
N ASP A 18 -12.70 -9.86 22.06
CA ASP A 18 -11.52 -9.00 21.98
C ASP A 18 -11.61 -8.08 20.76
N PHE A 19 -12.01 -8.63 19.60
CA PHE A 19 -12.24 -7.82 18.40
C PHE A 19 -13.37 -6.80 18.58
N ARG A 20 -14.44 -7.15 19.29
CA ARG A 20 -15.57 -6.24 19.54
C ARG A 20 -15.18 -5.05 20.41
N THR A 21 -14.25 -5.24 21.33
CA THR A 21 -13.79 -4.20 22.26
C THR A 21 -12.52 -3.47 21.80
N ALA A 22 -11.91 -3.94 20.70
CA ALA A 22 -10.73 -3.34 20.11
C ALA A 22 -10.96 -1.87 19.72
N ARG A 23 -9.94 -1.04 19.95
CA ARG A 23 -9.97 0.40 19.62
C ARG A 23 -8.97 0.70 18.50
N PRO A 24 -9.27 1.67 17.63
CA PRO A 24 -8.33 2.08 16.59
C PRO A 24 -7.07 2.68 17.24
N ALA A 25 -5.93 2.51 16.56
CA ALA A 25 -4.65 3.05 17.00
C ALA A 25 -4.69 4.58 17.22
N SER A 26 -5.60 5.30 16.55
CA SER A 26 -5.83 6.74 16.76
C SER A 26 -6.23 7.10 18.19
N GLY A 27 -6.69 6.16 19.00
CA GLY A 27 -6.97 6.35 20.43
C GLY A 27 -5.76 6.21 21.35
N LEU A 28 -4.57 5.90 20.83
CA LEU A 28 -3.34 5.78 21.62
C LEU A 28 -2.78 7.16 22.01
N PRO A 29 -2.04 7.27 23.13
CA PRO A 29 -1.32 8.49 23.49
C PRO A 29 -0.38 8.97 22.37
N PRO A 30 -0.23 10.29 22.16
CA PRO A 30 0.61 10.84 21.07
C PRO A 30 2.07 10.37 21.09
N GLU A 31 2.64 10.17 22.28
CA GLU A 31 4.01 9.67 22.46
C GLU A 31 4.19 8.24 21.93
N ILE A 32 3.17 7.41 22.10
CA ILE A 32 3.14 6.03 21.59
C ILE A 32 2.88 6.03 20.07
N LEU A 33 1.98 6.90 19.59
CA LEU A 33 1.74 7.08 18.16
C LEU A 33 2.99 7.48 17.40
N ALA A 34 3.85 8.32 17.98
CA ALA A 34 5.11 8.76 17.37
C ALA A 34 6.10 7.61 17.16
N ALA A 35 6.00 6.51 17.91
CA ALA A 35 6.83 5.32 17.74
C ALA A 35 6.44 4.49 16.51
N PHE A 36 5.22 4.66 15.98
CA PHE A 36 4.78 4.03 14.76
C PHE A 36 5.12 4.95 13.57
N PRO A 37 6.02 4.55 12.65
CA PRO A 37 6.28 5.35 11.47
C PRO A 37 4.97 5.52 10.70
N ASN A 38 4.74 6.72 10.16
CA ASN A 38 3.74 7.00 9.14
C ASN A 38 4.06 6.12 7.91
N THR A 39 3.73 4.83 8.00
CA THR A 39 3.58 3.96 6.84
C THR A 39 2.45 4.61 6.10
N LYS A 40 2.79 5.39 5.06
CA LYS A 40 1.84 6.12 4.23
C LYS A 40 0.65 5.20 4.04
N GLN A 41 -0.43 5.44 4.79
CA GLN A 41 -1.58 4.58 4.74
C GLN A 41 -1.95 4.62 3.28
N ARG A 42 -1.84 3.47 2.62
CA ARG A 42 -2.32 3.35 1.25
C ARG A 42 -3.80 3.65 1.41
N GLY A 43 -4.20 4.86 1.03
CA GLY A 43 -5.55 5.36 1.28
C GLY A 43 -6.54 4.30 0.82
N ALA A 44 -7.71 4.25 1.47
CA ALA A 44 -8.75 3.31 1.12
C ALA A 44 -8.90 3.30 -0.41
N GLN A 45 -8.55 2.18 -1.05
CA GLN A 45 -8.67 2.03 -2.48
C GLN A 45 -10.14 1.73 -2.77
N ILE A 46 -11.00 2.71 -2.48
CA ILE A 46 -12.47 2.62 -2.52
C ILE A 46 -12.95 2.23 -3.93
N ALA A 47 -12.17 2.58 -4.96
CA ALA A 47 -12.28 2.06 -6.32
C ALA A 47 -10.89 1.99 -6.98
N PRO A 48 -10.66 1.11 -7.97
CA PRO A 48 -9.44 1.14 -8.76
C PRO A 48 -9.35 2.44 -9.55
N THR A 49 -8.51 3.37 -9.11
CA THR A 49 -8.25 4.66 -9.80
C THR A 49 -7.46 4.50 -11.10
N LYS A 50 -7.01 3.28 -11.41
CA LYS A 50 -6.24 2.93 -12.61
C LYS A 50 -6.76 1.61 -13.15
N VAL A 51 -7.02 1.56 -14.45
CA VAL A 51 -7.41 0.35 -15.17
C VAL A 51 -6.22 -0.15 -15.97
N GLN A 52 -5.89 -1.43 -15.83
CA GLN A 52 -4.88 -2.07 -16.67
C GLN A 52 -5.50 -2.38 -18.03
N VAL A 53 -4.93 -1.81 -19.09
CA VAL A 53 -5.35 -2.06 -20.48
C VAL A 53 -4.16 -2.55 -21.31
N THR A 54 -4.44 -3.32 -22.35
CA THR A 54 -3.43 -3.72 -23.34
C THR A 54 -3.32 -2.62 -24.39
N LEU A 55 -2.26 -1.81 -24.35
CA LEU A 55 -1.96 -0.75 -25.31
C LEU A 55 -0.57 -0.97 -25.91
N ARG A 56 -0.45 -0.85 -27.24
CA ARG A 56 0.83 -0.80 -27.93
C ARG A 56 1.23 0.66 -28.12
N LEU A 57 2.46 0.97 -27.75
CA LEU A 57 3.09 2.27 -27.94
C LEU A 57 4.37 2.06 -28.76
N ASP A 58 4.79 3.08 -29.49
CA ASP A 58 6.03 3.04 -30.25
C ASP A 58 7.24 2.80 -29.32
N LEU A 59 8.23 2.08 -29.85
CA LEU A 59 9.41 1.67 -29.08
C LEU A 59 10.19 2.89 -28.54
N ASP A 60 10.33 3.93 -29.36
CA ASP A 60 11.03 5.17 -29.01
C ASP A 60 10.37 5.92 -27.85
N VAL A 61 9.03 5.92 -27.80
CA VAL A 61 8.25 6.47 -26.69
C VAL A 61 8.57 5.71 -25.40
N ILE A 62 8.49 4.38 -25.44
CA ILE A 62 8.80 3.53 -24.27
C ILE A 62 10.23 3.74 -23.79
N GLU A 63 11.21 3.74 -24.68
CA GLU A 63 12.62 3.93 -24.35
C GLU A 63 12.88 5.31 -23.75
N ARG A 64 12.29 6.37 -24.32
CA ARG A 64 12.39 7.73 -23.79
C ARG A 64 11.89 7.81 -22.35
N PHE A 65 10.74 7.18 -22.05
CA PHE A 65 10.23 7.17 -20.68
C PHE A 65 11.08 6.27 -19.77
N ARG A 66 11.48 5.06 -20.19
CA ARG A 66 12.33 4.16 -19.36
C ARG A 66 13.64 4.81 -18.93
N ARG A 67 14.26 5.61 -19.79
CA ARG A 67 15.47 6.39 -19.47
C ARG A 67 15.29 7.40 -18.33
N THR A 68 14.05 7.78 -18.01
CA THR A 68 13.76 8.64 -16.84
C THR A 68 13.84 7.88 -15.50
N GLY A 69 14.11 6.57 -15.53
CA GLY A 69 14.31 5.74 -14.35
C GLY A 69 13.02 5.40 -13.60
N LYS A 70 13.14 5.17 -12.29
CA LYS A 70 12.00 4.82 -11.43
C LYS A 70 10.87 5.85 -11.59
N GLY A 71 9.64 5.34 -11.76
CA GLY A 71 8.45 6.17 -11.96
C GLY A 71 8.13 6.50 -13.42
N TRP A 72 8.84 5.95 -14.41
CA TRP A 72 8.56 6.22 -15.83
C TRP A 72 7.12 5.90 -16.25
N GLN A 73 6.51 4.85 -15.71
CA GLN A 73 5.09 4.50 -15.95
C GLN A 73 4.13 5.58 -15.41
N THR A 74 4.48 6.24 -14.31
CA THR A 74 3.70 7.38 -13.81
C THR A 74 3.85 8.57 -14.75
N ARG A 75 5.07 8.85 -15.22
CA ARG A 75 5.33 9.97 -16.14
C ARG A 75 4.59 9.82 -17.47
N ILE A 76 4.57 8.61 -18.05
CA ILE A 76 3.83 8.37 -19.30
C ILE A 76 2.32 8.50 -19.09
N ASN A 77 1.78 8.03 -17.96
CA ASN A 77 0.37 8.23 -17.62
C ASN A 77 0.01 9.72 -17.48
N GLU A 78 0.87 10.52 -16.84
CA GLU A 78 0.65 11.97 -16.75
C GLU A 78 0.76 12.69 -18.10
N ALA A 79 1.62 12.22 -19.00
CA ALA A 79 1.68 12.74 -20.37
C ALA A 79 0.38 12.45 -21.14
N LEU A 80 -0.15 11.22 -21.02
CA LEU A 80 -1.42 10.83 -21.64
C LEU A 80 -2.59 11.66 -21.10
N LYS A 81 -2.66 11.91 -19.78
CA LYS A 81 -3.68 12.78 -19.17
C LYS A 81 -3.67 14.22 -19.69
N LYS A 82 -2.49 14.75 -20.01
CA LYS A 82 -2.34 16.13 -20.51
C LYS A 82 -2.71 16.27 -21.99
N ALA A 83 -2.71 15.16 -22.72
CA ALA A 83 -2.97 15.13 -24.16
C ALA A 83 -4.45 14.94 -24.50
N VAL A 84 -5.30 14.69 -23.50
CA VAL A 84 -6.76 14.50 -23.63
C VAL A 84 -7.52 15.62 -22.94
#